data_AF-A0A090S734-F1
#
_entry.id   AF-A0A090S734-F1
#
_cell.length_a   1.000
_cell.length_b   1.000
_cell.length_c   1.000
_cell.angle_alpha   90.00
_cell.angle_beta   90.00
_cell.angle_gamma   90.00
#
_symmetry.space_group_name_H-M   'P 1'
#
loop_
_entity.id
_entity.type
_entity.pdbx_description
1 polymer ?
#
loop_
_entity_poly.entity_id
_entity_poly.type
_entity_poly.pdbx_seq_one_letter_code
_entity_poly.pdbx_strand_id
1 'polypeptide(L)' 'MKNNFNETGFNLGERVMHPKFGEGTIINFEGSGPQSRVQVAFNGEGIKWLVTQYAKLEKL' A
#
# COMPACT_ATOMS: atom_id res chain seq x y z
N MET A 1 12.57 -18.70 -5.24
CA MET A 1 11.42 -17.97 -5.84
C MET A 1 11.46 -16.54 -5.32
N LYS A 2 11.94 -15.58 -6.12
CA LYS A 2 11.82 -14.16 -5.78
C LYS A 2 10.47 -13.70 -6.35
N ASN A 3 9.44 -13.63 -5.52
CA ASN A 3 8.16 -13.09 -5.98
C ASN A 3 8.36 -11.59 -6.25
N ASN A 4 8.36 -11.22 -7.52
CA ASN A 4 8.52 -9.86 -8.03
C ASN A 4 7.25 -9.00 -7.76
N PHE A 5 6.71 -8.97 -6.54
CA PHE A 5 5.66 -8.02 -6.13
C PHE A 5 6.22 -6.59 -5.89
N ASN A 6 7.42 -6.29 -6.38
CA ASN A 6 8.21 -5.15 -5.94
C ASN A 6 8.20 -3.97 -6.91
N GLU A 7 7.11 -3.77 -7.66
CA GLU A 7 6.89 -2.51 -8.38
C GLU A 7 6.42 -1.40 -7.45
N THR A 8 5.80 -1.76 -6.33
CA THR A 8 5.28 -0.81 -5.34
C THR A 8 6.31 -0.43 -4.28
N GLY A 9 7.35 -1.25 -4.10
CA GLY A 9 8.34 -1.12 -3.03
C GLY A 9 7.86 -1.54 -1.65
N PHE A 10 6.64 -2.10 -1.51
CA PHE A 10 6.05 -2.52 -0.24
C PHE A 10 5.67 -4.00 -0.21
N ASN A 11 5.48 -4.54 0.99
CA ASN A 11 5.10 -5.93 1.25
C ASN A 11 3.73 -6.02 1.95
N LEU A 12 3.08 -7.19 1.84
CA LEU A 12 1.89 -7.51 2.65
C LEU A 12 2.27 -7.55 4.14
N GLY A 13 1.40 -6.99 4.98
CA GLY A 13 1.64 -6.85 6.42
C GLY A 13 2.56 -5.69 6.80
N GLU A 14 3.11 -4.94 5.83
CA GLU A 14 3.98 -3.80 6.11
C GLU A 14 3.16 -2.63 6.67
N ARG A 15 3.67 -2.02 7.74
CA ARG A 15 3.11 -0.80 8.32
C ARG A 15 3.55 0.40 7.51
N VAL A 16 2.62 1.31 7.27
CA VAL A 16 2.84 2.51 6.45
C VAL A 16 2.20 3.74 7.08
N MET A 17 2.74 4.91 6.75
CA MET A 17 2.17 6.20 7.06
C MET A 17 1.64 6.86 5.77
N HIS A 18 0.43 7.41 5.82
CA HIS A 18 -0.16 8.22 4.76
C HIS A 18 -0.47 9.63 5.28
N PRO A 19 -0.10 10.71 4.56
CA PRO A 19 -0.25 12.08 5.06
C PRO A 19 -1.71 12.48 5.39
N LYS A 20 -2.69 11.88 4.71
CA LYS A 20 -4.12 12.13 4.95
C LYS A 20 -4.79 11.15 5.91
N PHE A 21 -4.34 9.90 5.93
CA PHE A 21 -5.08 8.80 6.58
C PHE A 21 -4.35 8.26 7.82
N GLY A 22 -3.15 8.77 8.10
CA GLY A 22 -2.32 8.32 9.20
C GLY A 22 -1.75 6.94 8.94
N GLU A 23 -1.59 6.19 10.03
CA GLU A 23 -0.99 4.86 10.01
C GLU A 23 -1.95 3.81 9.44
N GLY A 24 -1.42 2.86 8.68
CA GLY A 24 -2.14 1.67 8.28
C GLY A 24 -1.24 0.46 8.00
N THR A 25 -1.86 -0.66 7.69
CA THR A 25 -1.19 -1.90 7.29
C THR A 25 -1.58 -2.29 5.88
N ILE A 26 -0.61 -2.65 5.05
CA ILE A 26 -0.86 -3.17 3.71
C ILE A 26 -1.46 -4.57 3.81
N ILE A 27 -2.62 -4.76 3.19
CA ILE A 27 -3.36 -6.03 3.26
C ILE A 27 -3.58 -6.68 1.89
N ASN A 28 -3.40 -5.94 0.79
CA ASN A 28 -3.51 -6.50 -0.54
C ASN A 28 -2.81 -5.65 -1.62
N PHE A 29 -2.55 -6.25 -2.77
CA PHE A 29 -2.14 -5.58 -4.01
C PHE A 29 -2.99 -6.08 -5.18
N GLU A 30 -3.23 -5.21 -6.15
CA GLU A 30 -3.94 -5.58 -7.38
C GLU A 30 -3.31 -4.91 -8.60
N GLY A 31 -3.29 -5.63 -9.72
CA GLY A 31 -2.74 -5.15 -10.98
C GLY A 31 -1.21 -5.13 -11.02
N SER A 32 -0.70 -4.51 -12.07
CA SER A 32 0.73 -4.38 -12.37
C SER A 32 1.01 -3.06 -13.08
N GLY A 33 2.24 -2.61 -13.03
CA GLY A 33 2.70 -1.39 -13.66
C GLY A 33 2.06 -0.12 -13.10
N PRO A 34 1.85 0.91 -13.93
CA PRO A 34 1.36 2.22 -13.49
C PRO A 34 -0.04 2.23 -12.87
N GLN A 35 -0.85 1.22 -13.19
CA GLN A 35 -2.22 1.08 -12.69
C GLN A 35 -2.31 0.16 -11.45
N SER A 36 -1.17 -0.28 -10.92
CA SER A 36 -1.15 -1.07 -9.69
C SER A 36 -1.80 -0.31 -8.54
N ARG A 37 -2.52 -1.05 -7.70
CA ARG A 37 -3.16 -0.54 -6.50
C ARG A 37 -2.70 -1.31 -5.28
N VAL A 38 -2.65 -0.62 -4.15
CA VAL A 38 -2.42 -1.19 -2.83
C VAL A 38 -3.67 -0.99 -1.98
N GLN A 39 -4.04 -2.03 -1.23
CA GLN A 39 -5.10 -1.95 -0.25
C GLN A 39 -4.48 -1.81 1.14
N VAL A 40 -4.88 -0.76 1.86
CA VAL A 40 -4.36 -0.44 3.19
C VAL A 40 -5.52 -0.38 4.17
N ALA A 41 -5.38 -1.09 5.30
CA ALA A 41 -6.25 -0.94 6.46
C ALA A 41 -5.69 0.16 7.35
N PHE A 42 -6.30 1.35 7.33
CA PHE A 42 -5.88 2.50 8.12
C PHE A 42 -6.52 2.51 9.51
N ASN A 43 -5.73 2.89 10.52
CA ASN A 43 -6.16 2.96 11.90
C ASN A 43 -7.19 4.09 12.07
N GLY A 44 -8.47 3.74 12.22
CA GLY A 44 -9.58 4.70 12.40
C GLY A 44 -10.24 5.20 11.10
N GLU A 45 -9.65 4.90 9.94
CA GLU A 45 -10.14 5.36 8.62
C GLU A 45 -10.70 4.23 7.74
N GLY A 46 -10.58 2.98 8.21
CA GLY A 46 -11.02 1.78 7.52
C GLY A 46 -10.10 1.38 6.36
N ILE A 47 -10.62 0.50 5.50
CA ILE A 47 -9.86 -0.07 4.37
C ILE A 47 -10.01 0.83 3.14
N LYS A 48 -8.89 1.18 2.48
CA LYS A 48 -8.90 1.97 1.25
C LYS A 48 -7.98 1.37 0.18
N TRP A 49 -8.39 1.54 -1.08
CA TRP A 49 -7.57 1.25 -2.26
C TRP A 49 -6.88 2.52 -2.73
N LEU A 50 -5.56 2.47 -2.90
CA LEU A 50 -4.76 3.58 -3.39
C LEU A 50 -4.01 3.14 -4.65
N VAL A 51 -4.01 3.98 -5.68
CA VAL A 51 -3.12 3.78 -6.84
C VAL A 51 -1.69 4.01 -6.37
N THR A 52 -0.83 3.00 -6.52
CA THR A 52 0.50 2.97 -5.91
C THR A 52 1.33 4.21 -6.26
N GLN A 53 1.31 4.64 -7.52
CA GLN A 53 2.07 5.81 -7.98
C GLN A 53 1.68 7.13 -7.29
N TYR A 54 0.47 7.21 -6.75
CA TYR A 54 -0.06 8.42 -6.12
C TYR A 54 -0.28 8.26 -4.61
N ALA A 55 0.00 7.06 -4.06
CA ALA A 55 -0.34 6.71 -2.70
C ALA A 55 0.48 7.46 -1.66
N LYS A 56 1.69 7.98 -1.99
CA LYS A 56 2.56 8.73 -1.07
C LYS A 56 2.70 8.05 0.31
N LEU A 57 2.84 6.73 0.29
CA LEU A 57 3.04 5.94 1.50
C LEU A 57 4.51 5.99 1.90
N GLU A 58 4.75 6.05 3.21
CA GLU A 58 6.08 5.92 3.80
C GLU A 58 6.12 4.67 4.67
N LYS A 59 7.25 3.95 4.65
CA LYS A 59 7.46 2.79 5.51
C LYS A 59 7.69 3.25 6.94
N LEU A 60 7.09 2.54 7.89
CA LEU A 60 7.30 2.75 9.33
C LEU A 60 8.28 1.74 9.92
#